data_AF-A0A3N2BCM3-F1
#
_entry.id   AF-A0A3N2BCM3-F1
#
_cell.length_a   1.000
_cell.length_b   1.000
_cell.length_c   1.000
_cell.angle_alpha   90.00
_cell.angle_beta   90.00
_cell.angle_gamma   90.00
#
_symmetry.space_group_name_H-M   'P 1'
#
loop_
_entity.id
_entity.type
_entity.pdbx_description
1 polymer ?
#
loop_
_entity_poly.entity_id
_entity_poly.type
_entity_poly.pdbx_seq_one_letter_code
_entity_poly.pdbx_strand_id
1 'polypeptide(L)'
;MLAHGYSVALQENVLITPHVGQGLATYEIPAAESERLVRLQCLGTGEVTIRVDGEERFSEDCQGVSQLSMGLTADGEGNRLENDVPVHVEVIANNDLYWVIGAAASSSG
;
A
#
# COMPACT_ATOMS: atom_id res chain seq x y z
N MET A 1 7.81 -31.62 9.39
CA MET A 1 8.29 -30.23 9.21
C MET A 1 7.04 -29.37 9.04
N LEU A 2 6.58 -28.76 10.13
CA LEU A 2 5.32 -28.01 10.14
C LEU A 2 5.60 -26.58 9.68
N ALA A 3 5.16 -26.25 8.47
CA ALA A 3 5.14 -24.87 7.99
C ALA A 3 4.08 -24.13 8.80
N HIS A 4 4.52 -23.25 9.70
CA HIS A 4 3.64 -22.30 10.38
C HIS A 4 3.25 -21.23 9.35
N GLY A 5 2.12 -21.47 8.68
CA GLY A 5 1.46 -20.44 7.88
C GLY A 5 0.85 -19.41 8.82
N TYR A 6 1.54 -18.30 9.02
CA TYR A 6 0.95 -17.13 9.68
C TYR A 6 -0.16 -16.59 8.77
N SER A 7 -1.40 -16.89 9.11
CA SER A 7 -2.57 -16.24 8.52
C SER A 7 -2.77 -14.94 9.28
N VAL A 8 -2.25 -13.83 8.74
CA VAL A 8 -2.62 -12.49 9.22
C VAL A 8 -4.09 -12.29 8.84
N ALA A 9 -4.97 -12.31 9.83
CA ALA A 9 -6.36 -11.92 9.64
C ALA A 9 -6.38 -10.40 9.40
N LEU A 10 -6.48 -9.99 8.13
CA LEU A 10 -6.65 -8.59 7.75
C LEU A 10 -8.09 -8.20 8.14
N GLN A 11 -8.24 -7.47 9.25
CA GLN A 11 -9.57 -7.21 9.81
C GLN A 11 -10.35 -6.11 9.06
N GLU A 12 -9.69 -5.37 8.17
CA GLU A 12 -10.32 -4.37 7.30
C GLU A 12 -9.67 -4.48 5.92
N ASN A 13 -10.43 -4.87 4.89
CA ASN A 13 -9.99 -4.77 3.50
C ASN A 13 -10.78 -3.62 2.89
N VAL A 14 -10.30 -2.39 3.02
CA VAL A 14 -10.86 -1.28 2.22
C VAL A 14 -10.39 -1.52 0.78
N LEU A 15 -11.26 -2.08 -0.07
CA LEU A 15 -11.01 -2.26 -1.50
C LEU A 15 -11.19 -0.91 -2.18
N ILE A 16 -10.09 -0.23 -2.52
CA ILE A 16 -10.19 1.04 -3.23
C ILE A 16 -10.11 0.82 -4.75
N THR A 17 -10.99 1.57 -5.41
CA THR A 17 -11.37 1.62 -6.81
C THR A 17 -10.25 1.29 -7.79
N PRO A 18 -10.52 0.47 -8.82
CA PRO A 18 -9.57 0.27 -9.92
C PRO A 18 -9.29 1.62 -10.61
N HIS A 19 -8.01 1.95 -10.76
CA HIS A 19 -7.58 3.11 -11.53
C HIS A 19 -7.03 2.68 -12.89
N VAL A 20 -7.29 3.47 -13.93
CA VAL A 20 -6.89 3.17 -15.31
C VAL A 20 -6.03 4.30 -15.85
N GLY A 21 -4.87 3.94 -16.39
CA GLY A 21 -4.04 4.86 -17.16
C GLY A 21 -2.97 5.58 -16.33
N GLN A 22 -2.16 6.38 -17.02
CA GLN A 22 -1.16 7.25 -16.41
C GLN A 22 -1.82 8.29 -15.49
N GLY A 23 -1.24 8.56 -14.31
CA GLY A 23 -1.71 9.63 -13.44
C GLY A 23 -1.50 9.40 -11.95
N LEU A 24 -2.03 10.32 -11.16
CA LEU A 24 -2.00 10.32 -9.70
C LEU A 24 -3.36 9.89 -9.15
N ALA A 25 -3.36 8.92 -8.23
CA ALA A 25 -4.49 8.60 -7.38
C ALA A 25 -4.10 8.76 -5.90
N THR A 26 -4.95 9.41 -5.12
CA THR A 26 -4.70 9.68 -3.70
C THR A 26 -5.73 8.94 -2.84
N TYR A 27 -5.24 8.34 -1.76
CA TYR A 27 -6.01 7.51 -0.85
C TYR A 27 -5.74 7.95 0.59
N GLU A 28 -6.78 8.18 1.37
CA GLU A 28 -6.64 8.40 2.81
C GLU A 28 -6.74 7.06 3.53
N ILE A 29 -5.69 6.72 4.27
CA ILE A 29 -5.69 5.55 5.15
C ILE A 29 -5.97 6.04 6.57
N PRO A 30 -7.08 5.63 7.21
CA PRO A 30 -7.44 6.13 8.52
C PRO A 30 -6.39 5.79 9.59
N ALA A 31 -6.45 6.53 10.69
CA ALA A 31 -5.74 6.18 11.91
C ALA A 31 -6.15 4.79 12.40
N ALA A 32 -5.22 4.06 13.02
CA ALA A 32 -5.48 2.75 13.61
C ALA A 32 -4.69 2.59 14.91
N GLU A 33 -5.22 1.81 15.86
CA GLU A 33 -4.48 1.49 17.09
C GLU A 33 -3.31 0.51 16.85
N SER A 34 -3.29 -0.14 15.67
CA SER A 34 -2.33 -1.17 15.30
C SER A 34 -1.49 -0.76 14.07
N GLU A 35 -0.49 -1.58 13.73
CA GLU A 35 0.31 -1.40 12.52
C GLU A 35 -0.59 -1.41 11.27
N ARG A 36 -0.33 -0.49 10.34
CA ARG A 36 -1.06 -0.37 9.08
C ARG A 36 -0.22 -0.91 7.93
N LEU A 37 -0.87 -1.67 7.05
CA LEU A 37 -0.27 -2.22 5.83
C LEU A 37 -1.09 -1.76 4.62
N VAL A 38 -0.41 -1.33 3.58
CA VAL A 38 -0.98 -1.05 2.26
C VAL A 38 -0.56 -2.14 1.29
N ARG A 39 -1.49 -2.59 0.46
CA ARG A 39 -1.25 -3.54 -0.64
C ARG A 39 -1.70 -2.93 -1.95
N LEU A 40 -0.84 -2.99 -2.95
CA LEU A 40 -1.15 -2.62 -4.32
C LEU A 40 -1.11 -3.88 -5.18
N GLN A 41 -2.21 -4.16 -5.89
CA GLN A 41 -2.28 -5.19 -6.91
C GLN A 41 -2.18 -4.53 -8.28
N CYS A 42 -1.04 -4.70 -8.95
CA CYS A 42 -0.89 -4.35 -10.35
C CYS A 42 -1.56 -5.41 -11.23
N LEU A 43 -2.22 -4.94 -12.29
CA LEU A 43 -2.95 -5.74 -13.28
C LEU A 43 -2.42 -5.45 -14.70
N GLY A 44 -1.10 -5.23 -14.82
CA GLY A 44 -0.45 -4.82 -16.06
C GLY A 44 1.04 -4.55 -15.86
N THR A 45 1.71 -4.13 -16.93
CA THR A 45 3.14 -3.82 -16.89
C THR A 45 3.34 -2.31 -16.94
N GLY A 46 4.17 -1.78 -16.05
CA GLY A 46 4.48 -0.35 -16.01
C GLY A 46 5.13 0.07 -14.69
N GLU A 47 5.73 1.25 -14.68
CA GLU A 47 6.36 1.81 -13.50
C GLU A 47 5.30 2.46 -12.58
N VAL A 48 5.39 2.15 -11.29
CA VAL A 48 4.56 2.75 -10.26
C VAL A 48 5.41 3.29 -9.12
N THR A 49 5.11 4.51 -8.71
CA THR A 49 5.69 5.15 -7.52
C THR A 49 4.62 5.30 -6.46
N ILE A 50 4.94 4.96 -5.21
CA ILE A 50 4.07 5.17 -4.06
C ILE A 50 4.70 6.22 -3.13
N ARG A 51 3.93 7.25 -2.82
CA ARG A 51 4.27 8.24 -1.79
C ARG A 51 3.35 8.14 -0.60
N VAL A 52 3.88 8.48 0.57
CA VAL A 52 3.12 8.59 1.82
C VAL A 52 3.37 9.99 2.37
N ASP A 53 2.30 10.76 2.53
CA ASP A 53 2.33 12.16 2.97
C ASP A 53 3.35 13.02 2.19
N GLY A 54 3.44 12.79 0.88
CA GLY A 54 4.33 13.51 -0.05
C GLY A 54 5.74 12.92 -0.18
N GLU A 55 6.14 11.98 0.68
CA GLU A 55 7.45 11.35 0.65
C GLU A 55 7.45 10.05 -0.16
N GLU A 56 8.40 9.90 -1.08
CA GLU A 56 8.54 8.66 -1.86
C GLU A 56 8.99 7.51 -0.96
N ARG A 57 8.14 6.48 -0.87
CA ARG A 57 8.44 5.29 -0.09
C ARG A 57 8.95 4.16 -0.96
N PHE A 58 8.50 4.11 -2.21
CA PHE A 58 8.74 2.99 -3.10
C PHE A 58 8.53 3.39 -4.56
N SER A 59 9.37 2.87 -5.45
CA SER A 59 9.18 2.94 -6.90
C SER A 59 9.60 1.61 -7.51
N GLU A 60 8.70 0.95 -8.25
CA GLU A 60 8.99 -0.33 -8.89
C GLU A 60 8.29 -0.49 -10.25
N ASP A 61 8.89 -1.33 -11.07
CA ASP A 61 8.31 -1.85 -12.30
C ASP A 61 7.37 -3.02 -12.01
N CYS A 62 6.06 -2.80 -12.17
CA CYS A 62 5.10 -3.89 -12.19
C CYS A 62 5.29 -4.76 -13.43
N GLN A 63 5.39 -6.07 -13.24
CA GLN A 63 5.57 -7.07 -14.30
C GLN A 63 4.33 -7.96 -14.41
N GLY A 64 3.28 -7.46 -15.07
CA GLY A 64 2.01 -8.16 -15.22
C GLY A 64 1.16 -8.15 -13.95
N VAL A 65 0.67 -9.32 -13.52
CA VAL A 65 -0.11 -9.43 -12.29
C VAL A 65 0.83 -9.62 -11.11
N SER A 66 1.17 -8.52 -10.43
CA SER A 66 2.06 -8.50 -9.27
C SER A 66 1.41 -7.83 -8.07
N GLN A 67 1.78 -8.27 -6.86
CA GLN A 67 1.35 -7.65 -5.61
C GLN A 67 2.54 -6.97 -4.94
N LEU A 68 2.36 -5.70 -4.60
CA LEU A 68 3.29 -4.91 -3.80
C LEU A 68 2.67 -4.69 -2.41
N SER A 69 3.50 -4.67 -1.37
CA SER A 69 3.02 -4.52 0.00
C SER A 69 3.99 -3.66 0.79
N MET A 70 3.45 -2.72 1.58
CA MET A 70 4.21 -1.73 2.32
C MET A 70 3.62 -1.56 3.70
N GLY A 71 4.48 -1.60 4.73
CA GLY A 71 4.11 -1.18 6.08
C GLY A 71 4.18 0.33 6.21
N LEU A 72 3.18 0.92 6.87
CA LEU A 72 3.12 2.35 7.19
C LEU A 72 3.67 2.62 8.60
N THR A 73 4.70 1.87 9.01
CA THR A 73 5.29 1.97 10.36
C THR A 73 6.38 3.02 10.49
N ALA A 74 6.99 3.41 9.36
CA ALA A 74 8.04 4.41 9.32
C ALA A 74 7.91 5.31 8.08
N ASP A 75 8.52 6.49 8.12
CA ASP A 75 8.66 7.38 6.97
C ASP A 75 9.84 6.94 6.05
N GLY A 76 10.18 7.76 5.06
CA GLY A 76 11.33 7.52 4.16
C GLY A 76 12.70 7.62 4.84
N GLU A 77 12.79 8.26 6.01
CA GLU A 77 14.01 8.41 6.81
C GLU A 77 14.17 7.33 7.89
N GLY A 78 13.12 6.51 8.08
CA GLY A 78 13.08 5.45 9.08
C GLY A 78 12.53 5.90 10.45
N ASN A 79 12.03 7.13 10.58
CA ASN A 79 11.32 7.55 11.79
C ASN A 79 9.96 6.86 11.84
N ARG A 80 9.53 6.48 13.04
CA ARG A 80 8.24 5.82 13.22
C ARG A 80 7.10 6.78 12.88
N LEU A 81 6.16 6.34 12.03
CA LEU A 81 4.92 7.09 11.77
C LEU A 81 3.97 6.93 12.95
N GLU A 82 3.34 8.03 13.35
CA GLU A 82 2.26 8.04 14.33
C GLU A 82 1.03 7.30 13.74
N ASN A 83 0.54 6.29 14.47
CA ASN A 83 -0.55 5.44 13.99
C ASN A 83 -1.93 6.04 14.26
N ASP A 84 -2.02 7.01 15.16
CA ASP A 84 -3.23 7.71 15.59
C ASP A 84 -3.63 8.88 14.68
N VAL A 85 -2.86 9.13 13.61
CA VAL A 85 -3.17 10.11 12.57
C VAL A 85 -3.41 9.43 11.21
N PRO A 86 -4.42 9.87 10.43
CA PRO A 86 -4.58 9.43 9.05
C PRO A 86 -3.35 9.76 8.21
N VAL A 87 -3.06 8.94 7.21
CA VAL A 87 -1.97 9.17 6.25
C VAL A 87 -2.49 9.17 4.83
N HIS A 88 -1.89 9.98 3.96
CA HIS A 88 -2.23 10.05 2.55
C HIS A 88 -1.28 9.19 1.74
N VAL A 89 -1.82 8.21 1.03
CA VAL A 89 -1.07 7.37 0.11
C VAL A 89 -1.36 7.84 -1.31
N GLU A 90 -0.31 8.22 -2.01
CA GLU A 90 -0.35 8.59 -3.42
C GLU A 90 0.22 7.45 -4.25
N VAL A 91 -0.52 7.02 -5.27
CA VAL A 91 -0.04 6.09 -6.29
C VAL A 91 0.10 6.85 -7.59
N ILE A 92 1.31 6.87 -8.13
CA ILE A 92 1.68 7.56 -9.36
C ILE A 92 2.06 6.50 -10.38
N ALA A 93 1.26 6.36 -11.43
CA ALA A 93 1.59 5.51 -12.56
C ALA A 93 2.18 6.37 -13.69
N ASN A 94 3.40 6.03 -14.12
CA ASN A 94 4.08 6.73 -15.22
C ASN A 94 3.69 6.19 -16.61
N ASN A 95 2.98 5.05 -16.64
CA ASN A 95 2.45 4.43 -17.85
C ASN A 95 0.98 4.01 -17.63
N ASP A 96 0.34 3.52 -18.69
CA ASP A 96 -1.00 2.96 -18.59
C ASP A 96 -1.00 1.67 -17.78
N LEU A 97 -1.23 1.82 -16.49
CA LEU A 97 -1.31 0.74 -15.52
C LEU A 97 -2.75 0.61 -15.00
N TYR A 98 -3.15 -0.62 -14.74
CA TYR A 98 -4.35 -0.93 -13.98
C TYR A 98 -3.92 -1.39 -12.60
N TRP A 99 -4.46 -0.79 -11.54
CA TRP A 99 -4.14 -1.21 -10.17
C TRP A 99 -5.33 -1.15 -9.23
N VAL A 100 -5.27 -1.96 -8.19
CA VAL A 100 -6.19 -1.95 -7.05
C VAL A 100 -5.37 -1.76 -5.78
N ILE A 101 -5.82 -0.92 -4.87
CA ILE A 101 -5.14 -0.72 -3.58
C ILE A 101 -6.06 -1.15 -2.44
N GLY A 102 -5.48 -1.72 -1.39
CA GLY A 102 -6.18 -1.96 -0.14
C GLY A 102 -5.30 -1.67 1.06
N ALA A 103 -5.92 -1.27 2.16
CA ALA A 103 -5.24 -1.08 3.43
C ALA A 103 -5.87 -1.95 4.50
N ALA A 104 -5.04 -2.41 5.44
CA ALA A 104 -5.43 -3.24 6.55
C ALA A 104 -4.65 -2.86 7.81
N ALA A 105 -5.31 -2.93 8.96
CA ALA A 105 -4.64 -2.95 10.26
C ALA A 105 -4.23 -4.38 10.61
N SER A 106 -2.96 -4.56 10.96
CA SER A 106 -2.39 -5.81 11.47
C SER A 106 -2.55 -5.81 12.99
N SER A 107 -3.52 -6.55 13.53
CA SER A 107 -3.55 -6.82 14.96
C SER A 107 -2.37 -7.72 15.32
N SER A 108 -1.44 -7.25 16.14
CA SER A 108 -0.47 -8.12 16.81
C SER A 108 -1.24 -9.01 17.79
N GLY A 109 -1.39 -10.29 17.44
CA GLY A 109 -1.83 -11.34 18.36
C GLY A 109 -0.66 -11.89 19.15
#